data_AF-A0A6N6Q3T3-F1
#
_entry.id   AF-A0A6N6Q3T3-F1
#
_cell.length_a   1.000
_cell.length_b   1.000
_cell.length_c   1.000
_cell.angle_alpha   90.00
_cell.angle_beta   90.00
_cell.angle_gamma   90.00
#
_symmetry.space_group_name_H-M   'P 1'
#
loop_
_entity.id
_entity.type
_entity.pdbx_description
1 polymer ?
#
loop_
_entity_poly.entity_id
_entity_poly.type
_entity_poly.pdbx_seq_one_letter_code
_entity_poly.pdbx_strand_id
1 'polypeptide(L)'
;GICAFTVAWERPTAFSKVLSHVGSFTNIRGGHVYHALIRKTERKPFRIFLQDGSGDLDNSHGNWPLANQEMAAALKYAKYDYQFVFGDGGHNGKHGGVLMPDALRWLWRDAAR
;
A
#
# COMPACT_ATOMS: atom_id res chain seq x y z
N GLY A 1 -3.30 -6.33 1.33
CA GLY A 1 -3.23 -5.03 2.01
C GLY A 1 -2.11 -5.00 3.02
N ILE A 2 -2.42 -4.59 4.26
CA ILE A 2 -1.46 -4.33 5.34
C ILE A 2 -0.49 -5.49 5.64
N CYS A 3 -0.93 -6.75 5.66
CA CYS A 3 -0.05 -7.90 5.93
C CYS A 3 1.14 -7.96 4.97
N ALA A 4 0.89 -7.80 3.66
CA ALA A 4 1.95 -7.81 2.65
C ALA A 4 2.95 -6.66 2.86
N PHE A 5 2.45 -5.46 3.22
CA PHE A 5 3.30 -4.33 3.57
C PHE A 5 4.13 -4.61 4.83
N THR A 6 3.51 -5.10 5.90
CA THR A 6 4.18 -5.40 7.17
C THR A 6 5.31 -6.40 6.99
N VAL A 7 5.08 -7.46 6.21
CA VAL A 7 6.12 -8.46 5.96
C VAL A 7 7.31 -7.86 5.20
N ALA A 8 7.06 -7.03 4.17
CA ALA A 8 8.13 -6.32 3.47
C ALA A 8 8.81 -5.26 4.35
N TRP A 9 8.06 -4.63 5.26
CA TRP A 9 8.59 -3.65 6.20
C TRP A 9 9.54 -4.29 7.20
N GLU A 10 9.18 -5.47 7.74
CA GLU A 10 9.95 -6.18 8.75
C GLU A 10 11.06 -7.07 8.17
N ARG A 11 10.90 -7.56 6.93
CA ARG A 11 11.82 -8.50 6.25
C ARG A 11 12.07 -8.08 4.80
N PRO A 12 12.59 -6.86 4.55
CA PRO A 12 12.69 -6.30 3.20
C PRO A 12 13.62 -7.05 2.24
N THR A 13 14.55 -7.85 2.77
CA THR A 13 15.45 -8.69 1.97
C THR A 13 14.78 -9.97 1.47
N ALA A 14 13.76 -10.46 2.16
CA ALA A 14 12.98 -11.63 1.76
C ALA A 14 11.75 -11.24 0.92
N PHE A 15 11.14 -10.09 1.23
CA PHE A 15 9.94 -9.61 0.57
C PHE A 15 10.12 -8.15 0.13
N SER A 16 10.27 -7.92 -1.17
CA SER A 16 10.61 -6.60 -1.74
C SER A 16 9.59 -6.07 -2.76
N LYS A 17 8.54 -6.83 -3.07
CA LYS A 17 7.47 -6.45 -4.02
C LYS A 17 6.13 -6.57 -3.32
N VAL A 18 5.45 -5.45 -3.10
CA VAL A 18 4.21 -5.41 -2.32
C VAL A 18 3.03 -5.05 -3.22
N LEU A 19 1.99 -5.86 -3.19
CA LEU A 19 0.68 -5.55 -3.76
C LEU A 19 -0.32 -5.34 -2.62
N SER A 20 -0.96 -4.17 -2.60
CA SER A 20 -1.91 -3.81 -1.55
C SER A 20 -3.17 -3.18 -2.14
N HIS A 21 -4.24 -3.98 -2.21
CA HIS A 21 -5.61 -3.51 -2.46
C HIS A 21 -6.33 -3.30 -1.11
N VAL A 22 -7.15 -2.25 -1.01
CA VAL A 22 -8.00 -1.90 0.16
C VAL A 22 -7.25 -2.12 1.48
N GLY A 23 -6.06 -1.50 1.57
CA GLY A 23 -5.11 -1.78 2.64
C GLY A 23 -5.60 -1.27 3.99
N SER A 24 -5.71 -2.16 4.98
CA SER A 24 -6.12 -1.79 6.35
C SER A 24 -5.05 -1.06 7.16
N PHE A 25 -4.57 0.07 6.67
CA PHE A 25 -3.58 0.94 7.33
C PHE A 25 -4.20 1.87 8.40
N THR A 26 -5.37 1.51 8.90
CA THR A 26 -6.07 2.19 9.99
C THR A 26 -5.68 1.60 11.34
N ASN A 27 -6.31 2.02 12.43
CA ASN A 27 -6.01 1.54 13.79
C ASN A 27 -6.59 0.15 14.10
N ILE A 28 -6.38 -0.79 13.18
CA ILE A 28 -6.48 -2.22 13.46
C ILE A 28 -5.10 -2.68 13.92
N ARG A 29 -5.00 -3.06 15.20
CA ARG A 29 -3.75 -3.59 15.80
C ARG A 29 -2.52 -2.68 15.54
N GLY A 30 -2.72 -1.37 15.57
CA GLY A 30 -1.65 -0.39 15.38
C GLY A 30 -1.25 -0.09 13.92
N GLY A 31 -1.99 -0.55 12.92
CA GLY A 31 -1.65 -0.34 11.50
C GLY A 31 -1.46 1.14 11.08
N HIS A 32 -2.16 2.06 11.74
CA HIS A 32 -2.08 3.50 11.51
C HIS A 32 -0.67 4.09 11.68
N VAL A 33 0.26 3.44 12.37
CA VAL A 33 1.58 4.05 12.59
C VAL A 33 2.47 4.04 11.34
N TYR A 34 2.16 3.23 10.32
CA TYR A 34 3.08 2.99 9.21
C TYR A 34 3.41 4.23 8.38
N HIS A 35 2.45 5.11 8.11
CA HIS A 35 2.72 6.35 7.37
C HIS A 35 3.70 7.26 8.13
N ALA A 36 3.66 7.27 9.46
CA ALA A 36 4.60 8.02 10.29
C ALA A 36 5.99 7.35 10.32
N LEU A 37 6.05 6.02 10.42
CA LEU A 37 7.29 5.26 10.38
C LEU A 37 8.03 5.42 9.05
N ILE A 38 7.32 5.35 7.92
CA ILE A 38 7.90 5.57 6.57
C ILE A 38 8.67 6.89 6.50
N ARG A 39 8.17 7.96 7.14
CA ARG A 39 8.81 9.28 7.12
C ARG A 39 10.03 9.40 8.04
N LYS A 40 10.13 8.53 9.06
CA LYS A 40 11.15 8.60 10.12
C LYS A 40 12.23 7.53 10.02
N THR A 41 12.05 6.53 9.16
CA THR A 41 12.99 5.43 8.98
C THR A 41 13.76 5.59 7.68
N GLU A 42 15.03 5.16 7.67
CA GLU A 42 15.79 5.02 6.43
C GLU A 42 15.02 4.15 5.43
N ARG A 43 15.09 4.53 4.16
CA ARG A 43 14.33 3.88 3.09
C ARG A 43 14.73 2.40 2.97
N LYS A 44 13.76 1.50 3.15
CA LYS A 44 13.95 0.05 3.02
C LYS A 44 13.88 -0.39 1.55
N PRO A 45 14.57 -1.48 1.14
CA PRO A 45 14.66 -1.89 -0.26
C PRO A 45 13.44 -2.69 -0.76
N PHE A 46 12.26 -2.06 -0.76
CA PHE A 46 11.05 -2.61 -1.37
C PHE A 46 10.36 -1.59 -2.28
N ARG A 47 9.48 -2.09 -3.14
CA ARG A 47 8.52 -1.29 -3.93
C ARG A 47 7.11 -1.74 -3.66
N ILE A 48 6.15 -0.85 -3.89
CA ILE A 48 4.75 -1.11 -3.55
C ILE A 48 3.77 -0.55 -4.57
N PHE A 49 2.79 -1.38 -4.94
CA PHE A 49 1.57 -0.96 -5.64
C PHE A 49 0.41 -0.89 -4.63
N LEU A 50 -0.17 0.30 -4.49
CA LEU A 50 -1.33 0.58 -3.65
C LEU A 50 -2.56 0.79 -4.52
N GLN A 51 -3.69 0.23 -4.10
CA GLN A 51 -5.01 0.56 -4.63
C GLN A 51 -5.97 0.78 -3.47
N ASP A 52 -6.75 1.84 -3.57
CA ASP A 52 -7.93 2.07 -2.73
C ASP A 52 -9.04 2.79 -3.52
N GLY A 53 -10.17 3.11 -2.90
CA GLY A 53 -11.24 3.89 -3.50
C GLY A 53 -11.98 4.76 -2.49
N SER A 54 -12.60 5.83 -2.96
CA SER A 54 -13.29 6.82 -2.10
C SER A 54 -14.50 6.25 -1.35
N GLY A 55 -15.07 5.13 -1.81
CA GLY A 55 -16.18 4.44 -1.15
C GLY A 55 -15.75 3.37 -0.14
N ASP A 56 -14.45 3.27 0.21
CA ASP A 56 -13.96 2.31 1.20
C ASP A 56 -14.42 2.68 2.64
N LEU A 57 -14.15 1.81 3.62
CA LEU A 57 -14.69 1.87 4.98
C LEU A 57 -14.27 3.14 5.74
N ASP A 58 -15.22 3.67 6.49
CA ASP A 58 -14.99 4.64 7.57
C ASP A 58 -15.74 4.15 8.82
N ASN A 59 -14.99 3.78 9.86
CA ASN A 59 -15.56 3.19 11.08
C ASN A 59 -14.67 3.47 12.30
N SER A 60 -14.97 2.83 13.44
CA SER A 60 -14.25 3.00 14.71
C SER A 60 -12.75 2.72 14.66
N HIS A 61 -12.27 2.01 13.62
CA HIS A 61 -10.84 1.78 13.42
C HIS A 61 -10.17 2.89 12.59
N GLY A 62 -10.93 3.69 11.84
CA GLY A 62 -10.47 4.81 11.03
C GLY A 62 -11.09 4.82 9.62
N ASN A 63 -10.54 5.69 8.77
CA ASN A 63 -10.96 5.90 7.39
C ASN A 63 -9.92 5.28 6.42
N TRP A 64 -10.31 4.22 5.72
CA TRP A 64 -9.43 3.49 4.78
C TRP A 64 -8.95 4.35 3.62
N PRO A 65 -9.85 5.09 2.92
CA PRO A 65 -9.43 5.96 1.82
C PRO A 65 -8.36 6.96 2.25
N LEU A 66 -8.53 7.58 3.42
CA LEU A 66 -7.57 8.52 3.98
C LEU A 66 -6.26 7.81 4.36
N ALA A 67 -6.32 6.67 5.05
CA ALA A 67 -5.13 5.95 5.46
C ALA A 67 -4.26 5.48 4.27
N ASN A 68 -4.86 5.01 3.17
CA ASN A 68 -4.11 4.65 1.97
C ASN A 68 -3.53 5.89 1.26
N GLN A 69 -4.22 7.03 1.28
CA GLN A 69 -3.66 8.31 0.81
C GLN A 69 -2.50 8.79 1.67
N GLU A 70 -2.57 8.65 3.00
CA GLU A 70 -1.48 8.98 3.92
C GLU A 70 -0.26 8.09 3.70
N MET A 71 -0.47 6.80 3.46
CA MET A 71 0.59 5.87 3.05
C MET A 71 1.24 6.32 1.74
N ALA A 72 0.46 6.63 0.70
CA ALA A 72 0.96 7.12 -0.58
C ALA A 72 1.76 8.44 -0.41
N ALA A 73 1.26 9.37 0.40
CA ALA A 73 1.94 10.63 0.70
C ALA A 73 3.26 10.42 1.46
N ALA A 74 3.31 9.46 2.39
CA ALA A 74 4.53 9.10 3.11
C ALA A 74 5.57 8.43 2.20
N LEU A 75 5.16 7.52 1.33
CA LEU A 75 6.02 6.86 0.35
C LEU A 75 6.61 7.86 -0.65
N LYS A 76 5.79 8.82 -1.11
CA LYS A 76 6.23 9.94 -1.97
C LYS A 76 7.31 10.77 -1.28
N TYR A 77 7.05 11.18 -0.04
CA TYR A 77 7.98 11.97 0.77
C TYR A 77 9.34 11.27 0.92
N ALA A 78 9.31 9.97 1.26
CA ALA A 78 10.51 9.18 1.47
C ALA A 78 11.13 8.61 0.17
N LYS A 79 10.65 9.05 -1.01
CA LYS A 79 11.17 8.67 -2.33
C LYS A 79 11.22 7.15 -2.55
N TYR A 80 10.19 6.45 -2.07
CA TYR A 80 9.98 5.05 -2.40
C TYR A 80 9.58 4.91 -3.86
N ASP A 81 9.87 3.74 -4.41
CA ASP A 81 9.33 3.30 -5.68
C ASP A 81 7.91 2.77 -5.44
N TYR A 82 6.90 3.57 -5.78
CA TYR A 82 5.51 3.25 -5.49
C TYR A 82 4.57 3.63 -6.64
N GLN A 83 3.43 2.95 -6.70
CA GLN A 83 2.26 3.33 -7.49
C GLN A 83 1.06 3.39 -6.56
N PHE A 84 0.19 4.37 -6.78
CA PHE A 84 -1.08 4.47 -6.07
C PHE A 84 -2.20 4.78 -7.05
N VAL A 85 -3.15 3.85 -7.15
CA VAL A 85 -4.35 4.01 -7.97
C VAL A 85 -5.55 4.19 -7.05
N PHE A 86 -6.19 5.35 -7.14
CA PHE A 86 -7.34 5.70 -6.31
C PHE A 86 -8.59 5.79 -7.17
N GLY A 87 -9.56 4.93 -6.89
CA GLY A 87 -10.84 4.87 -7.60
C GLY A 87 -12.01 5.39 -6.76
N ASP A 88 -13.22 5.01 -7.16
CA ASP A 88 -14.48 5.35 -6.50
C ASP A 88 -15.17 4.14 -5.82
N GLY A 89 -14.67 2.93 -6.04
CA GLY A 89 -15.21 1.69 -5.46
C GLY A 89 -15.02 1.60 -3.93
N GLY A 90 -15.84 0.74 -3.30
CA GLY A 90 -15.77 0.46 -1.86
C GLY A 90 -14.95 -0.77 -1.46
N HIS A 91 -15.16 -1.26 -0.23
CA HIS A 91 -14.39 -2.36 0.39
C HIS A 91 -14.61 -3.73 -0.26
N ASN A 92 -14.11 -3.91 -1.48
CA ASN A 92 -14.26 -5.13 -2.25
C ASN A 92 -13.10 -5.32 -3.24
N GLY A 93 -13.01 -6.50 -3.84
CA GLY A 93 -11.93 -6.86 -4.75
C GLY A 93 -12.12 -6.44 -6.22
N LYS A 94 -13.20 -5.74 -6.61
CA LYS A 94 -13.50 -5.50 -8.03
C LYS A 94 -12.44 -4.63 -8.70
N HIS A 95 -12.17 -3.45 -8.14
CA HIS A 95 -11.21 -2.50 -8.71
C HIS A 95 -9.80 -3.07 -8.70
N GLY A 96 -9.33 -3.55 -7.54
CA GLY A 96 -8.02 -4.21 -7.42
C GLY A 96 -7.87 -5.43 -8.34
N GLY A 97 -8.94 -6.21 -8.55
CA GLY A 97 -8.94 -7.35 -9.47
C GLY A 97 -8.68 -6.94 -10.92
N VAL A 98 -9.30 -5.85 -11.39
CA VAL A 98 -9.05 -5.30 -12.73
C VAL A 98 -7.61 -4.80 -12.88
N LEU A 99 -7.04 -4.16 -11.85
CA LEU A 99 -5.67 -3.63 -11.89
C LEU A 99 -4.58 -4.69 -11.73
N MET A 100 -4.92 -5.89 -11.25
CA MET A 100 -3.93 -6.90 -10.85
C MET A 100 -2.91 -7.24 -11.95
N PRO A 101 -3.29 -7.45 -13.24
CA PRO A 101 -2.32 -7.72 -14.30
C PRO A 101 -1.29 -6.60 -14.47
N ASP A 102 -1.72 -5.35 -14.45
CA ASP A 102 -0.84 -4.19 -14.60
C ASP A 102 0.02 -3.96 -13.36
N ALA A 103 -0.54 -4.18 -12.17
CA ALA A 103 0.21 -4.12 -10.92
C ALA A 103 1.35 -5.16 -10.89
N LEU A 104 1.09 -6.40 -11.36
CA LEU A 104 2.11 -7.44 -11.46
C LEU A 104 3.20 -7.07 -12.48
N ARG A 105 2.83 -6.57 -13.68
CA ARG A 105 3.81 -6.08 -14.65
C ARG A 105 4.69 -4.98 -14.07
N TRP A 106 4.08 -4.02 -13.37
CA TRP A 106 4.81 -2.92 -12.74
C TRP A 106 5.74 -3.41 -11.62
N LEU A 107 5.30 -4.34 -10.77
CA LEU A 107 6.11 -4.90 -9.68
C LEU A 107 7.33 -5.68 -10.21
N TRP A 108 7.18 -6.41 -11.33
CA TRP A 108 8.21 -7.24 -11.95
C TRP A 108 8.91 -6.60 -13.16
N ARG A 109 8.73 -5.31 -13.41
CA ARG A 109 9.27 -4.63 -14.61
C ARG A 109 10.78 -4.73 -14.83
N ASP A 110 11.56 -5.06 -13.80
CA ASP A 110 13.01 -5.26 -13.93
C ASP A 110 13.40 -6.73 -14.18
N ALA A 111 12.47 -7.68 -13.99
CA ALA A 111 12.70 -9.10 -14.23
C ALA A 111 12.51 -9.51 -15.70
N ALA A 112 11.95 -8.61 -16.52
CA ALA A 112 11.81 -8.79 -17.96
C ALA A 112 13.05 -8.32 -18.75
N ARG A 113 14.18 -8.11 -18.07
CA ARG A 113 15.48 -7.78 -18.67
C ARG A 113 16.40 -8.97 -18.64
#